data_AF-A0A7C3VHM9-F1
#
_entry.id   AF-A0A7C3VHM9-F1
#
_cell.length_a   1.000
_cell.length_b   1.000
_cell.length_c   1.000
_cell.angle_alpha   90.00
_cell.angle_beta   90.00
_cell.angle_gamma   90.00
#
_symmetry.space_group_name_H-M   'P 1'
#
loop_
_entity.id
_entity.type
_entity.pdbx_description
1 polymer ?
#
loop_
_entity_poly.entity_id
_entity_poly.type
_entity_poly.pdbx_seq_one_letter_code
_entity_poly.pdbx_strand_id
1 'polypeptide(L)'
;MHFFNYIFTPFGIIIVLFAIFFSNPEKNYTIASILTLAVQFIINFYVFKNIYKFKHMNAIRFWLVIFNIITTSVVFYFITAYWAPSWLLYIMPPAFASTFLNRRKTLLLSVLSALSMFFVYWLRSYLLELEISSTLWAMALCQGLFIVVISLFINNMSEMLVRMRTTK
;
A
#
# COMPACT_ATOMS: atom_id res chain seq x y z
N MET A 1 -4.28 -13.78 -13.38
CA MET A 1 -3.83 -12.45 -12.91
C MET A 1 -4.97 -11.45 -12.62
N HIS A 2 -6.26 -11.85 -12.68
CA HIS A 2 -7.39 -10.98 -12.30
C HIS A 2 -7.71 -10.95 -10.79
N PHE A 3 -7.28 -11.97 -10.04
CA PHE A 3 -7.70 -12.20 -8.64
C PHE A 3 -7.22 -11.13 -7.64
N PHE A 4 -6.14 -10.38 -7.93
CA PHE A 4 -5.55 -9.45 -6.97
C PHE A 4 -6.24 -8.07 -6.90
N ASN A 5 -6.80 -7.57 -8.01
CA ASN A 5 -7.66 -6.38 -7.99
C ASN A 5 -8.93 -6.60 -7.14
N TYR A 6 -9.40 -7.86 -7.04
CA TYR A 6 -10.50 -8.25 -6.18
C TYR A 6 -10.15 -8.33 -4.70
N ILE A 7 -8.88 -8.23 -4.30
CA ILE A 7 -8.47 -8.35 -2.88
C ILE A 7 -7.83 -7.06 -2.37
N PHE A 8 -6.97 -6.42 -3.18
CA PHE A 8 -6.27 -5.21 -2.80
C PHE A 8 -7.22 -4.05 -2.49
N THR A 9 -8.13 -3.75 -3.41
CA THR A 9 -9.04 -2.61 -3.25
C THR A 9 -10.05 -2.85 -2.13
N PRO A 10 -10.67 -4.05 -2.01
CA PRO A 10 -11.55 -4.33 -0.87
C PRO A 10 -10.86 -4.24 0.47
N PHE A 11 -9.58 -4.64 0.58
CA PHE A 11 -8.82 -4.46 1.82
C PHE A 11 -8.69 -2.99 2.23
N GLY A 12 -8.30 -2.12 1.30
CA GLY A 12 -8.22 -0.68 1.55
C GLY A 12 -9.58 -0.09 1.93
N ILE A 13 -10.64 -0.49 1.21
CA ILE A 13 -12.02 -0.07 1.51
C ILE A 13 -12.43 -0.53 2.91
N ILE A 14 -12.17 -1.78 3.29
CA ILE A 14 -12.49 -2.31 4.62
C ILE A 14 -11.79 -1.49 5.70
N ILE A 15 -10.48 -1.25 5.59
CA ILE A 15 -9.75 -0.45 6.58
C ILE A 15 -10.36 0.94 6.73
N VAL A 16 -10.70 1.60 5.62
CA VAL A 16 -11.29 2.94 5.66
C VAL A 16 -12.71 2.93 6.19
N LEU A 17 -13.53 1.93 5.86
CA LEU A 17 -14.87 1.77 6.44
C LEU A 17 -14.81 1.55 7.95
N PHE A 18 -13.87 0.73 8.43
CA PHE A 18 -13.64 0.54 9.86
C PHE A 18 -13.18 1.84 10.52
N ALA A 19 -12.26 2.58 9.90
CA ALA A 19 -11.84 3.88 10.41
C ALA A 19 -13.00 4.88 10.51
N ILE A 20 -13.90 4.90 9.51
CA ILE A 20 -15.08 5.77 9.51
C ILE A 20 -16.06 5.36 10.61
N PHE A 21 -16.35 4.07 10.71
CA PHE A 21 -17.36 3.55 11.63
C PHE A 21 -16.94 3.67 13.11
N PHE A 22 -15.68 3.36 13.42
CA PHE A 22 -15.21 3.33 14.81
C PHE A 22 -14.65 4.65 15.31
N SER A 23 -14.11 5.48 14.42
CA SER A 23 -13.35 6.68 14.84
C SER A 23 -14.01 8.01 14.49
N ASN A 24 -15.16 7.99 13.80
CA ASN A 24 -15.94 9.16 13.39
C ASN A 24 -15.07 10.36 12.93
N PRO A 25 -14.23 10.19 11.90
CA PRO A 25 -13.38 11.25 11.38
C PRO A 25 -14.20 12.42 10.82
N GLU A 26 -13.59 13.60 10.75
CA GLU A 26 -14.24 14.78 10.16
C GLU A 26 -14.74 14.50 8.74
N LYS A 27 -15.85 15.13 8.36
CA LYS A 27 -16.50 14.92 7.05
C LYS A 27 -15.54 15.15 5.88
N ASN A 28 -14.70 16.19 5.97
CA ASN A 28 -13.75 16.54 4.92
C ASN A 28 -12.69 15.43 4.70
N TYR A 29 -12.11 14.90 5.79
CA TYR A 29 -11.12 13.82 5.71
C TYR A 29 -11.73 12.51 5.23
N THR A 30 -12.98 12.24 5.62
CA THR A 30 -13.74 11.08 5.15
C THR A 30 -13.95 11.12 3.65
N ILE A 31 -14.47 12.25 3.14
CA ILE A 31 -14.73 12.45 1.71
C ILE A 31 -13.42 12.38 0.91
N ALA A 32 -12.36 13.05 1.37
CA ALA A 32 -11.06 13.03 0.71
C ALA A 32 -10.48 11.61 0.63
N SER A 33 -10.59 10.82 1.69
CA SER A 33 -10.11 9.43 1.72
C SER A 33 -10.90 8.54 0.77
N ILE A 34 -12.24 8.64 0.78
CA ILE A 34 -13.11 7.88 -0.12
C ILE A 34 -12.84 8.24 -1.58
N LEU A 35 -12.74 9.53 -1.91
CA LEU A 35 -12.43 9.98 -3.26
C LEU A 35 -11.06 9.49 -3.72
N THR A 36 -10.05 9.54 -2.85
CA THR A 36 -8.71 9.05 -3.16
C THR A 36 -8.73 7.55 -3.45
N LEU A 37 -9.43 6.75 -2.64
CA LEU A 37 -9.61 5.32 -2.89
C LEU A 37 -10.39 5.03 -4.18
N ALA A 38 -11.42 5.82 -4.48
CA ALA A 38 -12.20 5.68 -5.71
C ALA A 38 -11.34 5.96 -6.95
N VAL A 39 -10.54 7.03 -6.94
CA VAL A 39 -9.58 7.35 -8.00
C VAL A 39 -8.55 6.24 -8.15
N GLN A 40 -8.00 5.78 -7.02
CA GLN A 40 -7.04 4.67 -7.00
C GLN A 40 -7.65 3.40 -7.60
N PHE A 41 -8.89 3.05 -7.25
CA PHE A 41 -9.62 1.92 -7.80
C PHE A 41 -9.84 2.04 -9.30
N ILE A 42 -10.32 3.18 -9.78
CA ILE A 42 -10.60 3.41 -11.21
C ILE A 42 -9.32 3.26 -12.04
N ILE A 43 -8.23 3.87 -11.59
CA ILE A 43 -6.93 3.80 -12.29
C ILE A 43 -6.40 2.38 -12.30
N ASN A 44 -6.40 1.69 -11.15
CA ASN A 44 -6.02 0.27 -11.10
C ASN A 44 -6.90 -0.56 -12.05
N PHE A 45 -8.22 -0.45 -11.94
CA PHE A 45 -9.15 -1.19 -12.79
C PHE A 45 -8.87 -0.97 -14.29
N TYR A 46 -8.70 0.28 -14.70
CA TYR A 46 -8.42 0.64 -16.09
C TYR A 46 -7.08 0.07 -16.59
N VAL A 47 -6.01 0.28 -15.82
CA VAL A 47 -4.65 -0.16 -16.20
C VAL A 47 -4.60 -1.68 -16.31
N PHE A 48 -5.20 -2.40 -15.37
CA PHE A 48 -5.24 -3.86 -15.39
C PHE A 48 -6.10 -4.42 -16.54
N LYS A 49 -7.25 -3.80 -16.83
CA LYS A 49 -8.10 -4.20 -17.95
C LYS A 49 -7.38 -4.07 -19.29
N ASN A 50 -6.52 -3.05 -19.42
CA ASN A 50 -5.80 -2.76 -20.67
C ASN A 50 -4.33 -3.19 -20.64
N ILE A 51 -3.89 -3.91 -19.61
CA ILE A 51 -2.45 -4.13 -19.34
C ILE A 51 -1.72 -4.82 -20.50
N TYR A 52 -2.41 -5.71 -21.20
CA TYR A 52 -1.88 -6.47 -22.35
C TYR A 52 -1.84 -5.67 -23.65
N LYS A 53 -2.55 -4.53 -23.73
CA LYS A 53 -2.51 -3.65 -24.90
C LYS A 53 -1.29 -2.73 -24.90
N PHE A 54 -0.61 -2.58 -23.77
CA PHE A 54 0.52 -1.68 -23.65
C PHE A 54 1.86 -2.35 -23.99
N LYS A 55 2.68 -1.65 -24.79
CA LYS A 55 4.00 -2.11 -25.25
C LYS A 55 5.02 -2.31 -24.12
N HIS A 56 4.93 -1.53 -23.04
CA HIS A 56 5.85 -1.57 -21.89
C HIS A 56 5.17 -2.03 -20.60
N MET A 57 4.53 -3.19 -20.65
CA MET A 57 3.75 -3.77 -19.54
C MET A 57 4.48 -3.74 -18.18
N ASN A 58 5.74 -4.17 -18.13
CA ASN A 58 6.50 -4.26 -16.88
C ASN A 58 6.81 -2.89 -16.25
N ALA A 59 7.03 -1.87 -17.07
CA ALA A 59 7.25 -0.51 -16.59
C ALA A 59 5.96 0.08 -16.04
N ILE A 60 4.83 -0.12 -16.74
CA ILE A 60 3.52 0.36 -16.31
C ILE A 60 3.13 -0.28 -14.98
N ARG A 61 3.34 -1.59 -14.81
CA ARG A 61 3.06 -2.27 -13.54
C ARG A 61 3.91 -1.72 -12.38
N PHE A 62 5.17 -1.39 -12.63
CA PHE A 62 6.04 -0.77 -11.63
C PHE A 62 5.54 0.63 -11.23
N TRP A 63 5.23 1.47 -12.22
CA TRP A 63 4.68 2.81 -11.97
C TRP A 63 3.31 2.79 -11.30
N LEU A 64 2.47 1.81 -11.62
CA LEU A 64 1.18 1.61 -10.96
C LEU A 64 1.36 1.35 -9.45
N VAL A 65 2.39 0.58 -9.06
CA VAL A 65 2.68 0.34 -7.65
C VAL A 65 3.13 1.63 -6.97
N ILE A 66 3.99 2.44 -7.62
CA ILE A 66 4.40 3.74 -7.09
C ILE A 66 3.19 4.65 -6.90
N PHE A 67 2.31 4.72 -7.89
CA PHE A 67 1.05 5.46 -7.80
C PHE A 67 0.20 4.97 -6.60
N ASN A 68 0.11 3.65 -6.39
CA ASN A 68 -0.59 3.07 -5.24
C ASN A 68 0.08 3.42 -3.90
N ILE A 69 1.41 3.48 -3.82
CA ILE A 69 2.12 3.94 -2.63
C ILE A 69 1.75 5.41 -2.35
N ILE A 70 1.83 6.28 -3.36
CA ILE A 70 1.53 7.72 -3.20
C ILE A 70 0.09 7.96 -2.73
N THR A 71 -0.88 7.32 -3.39
CA THR A 71 -2.30 7.42 -3.00
C THR A 71 -2.56 6.84 -1.62
N THR A 72 -1.90 5.74 -1.27
CA THR A 72 -1.92 5.19 0.10
C THR A 72 -1.37 6.20 1.10
N SER A 73 -0.30 6.91 0.78
CA SER A 73 0.26 7.95 1.67
C SER A 73 -0.72 9.09 1.93
N VAL A 74 -1.47 9.50 0.91
CA VAL A 74 -2.53 10.51 1.05
C VAL A 74 -3.65 10.03 1.97
N VAL A 75 -4.17 8.81 1.74
CA VAL A 75 -5.21 8.22 2.60
C VAL A 75 -4.71 8.05 4.04
N PHE A 76 -3.48 7.56 4.19
CA PHE A 76 -2.86 7.35 5.49
C PHE A 76 -2.68 8.66 6.25
N TYR A 77 -2.28 9.75 5.58
CA TYR A 77 -2.17 11.07 6.21
C TYR A 77 -3.49 11.50 6.89
N PHE A 78 -4.62 11.32 6.21
CA PHE A 78 -5.93 11.67 6.74
C PHE A 78 -6.39 10.73 7.87
N ILE A 79 -6.17 9.42 7.71
CA ILE A 79 -6.79 8.42 8.59
C ILE A 79 -5.93 8.07 9.80
N THR A 80 -4.60 8.24 9.75
CA THR A 80 -3.70 7.74 10.82
C THR A 80 -3.92 8.40 12.18
N ALA A 81 -4.60 9.55 12.26
CA ALA A 81 -4.99 10.15 13.54
C ALA A 81 -6.07 9.34 14.26
N TYR A 82 -6.94 8.74 13.46
CA TYR A 82 -8.21 8.16 13.89
C TYR A 82 -8.12 6.64 14.00
N TRP A 83 -7.28 6.00 13.19
CA TRP A 83 -7.22 4.54 13.11
C TRP A 83 -5.79 4.02 13.19
N ALA A 84 -5.45 3.41 14.33
CA ALA A 84 -4.12 2.87 14.58
C ALA A 84 -3.68 1.80 13.56
N PRO A 85 -4.53 0.87 13.10
CA PRO A 85 -4.15 -0.14 12.08
C PRO A 85 -3.99 0.40 10.65
N SER A 86 -4.12 1.70 10.41
CA SER A 86 -4.06 2.29 9.06
C SER A 86 -2.73 2.05 8.33
N TRP A 87 -1.64 1.79 9.06
CA TRP A 87 -0.33 1.48 8.47
C TRP A 87 -0.36 0.21 7.60
N LEU A 88 -1.30 -0.71 7.85
CA LEU A 88 -1.49 -1.92 7.06
C LEU A 88 -1.75 -1.63 5.57
N LEU A 89 -2.26 -0.43 5.25
CA LEU A 89 -2.44 0.00 3.86
C LEU A 89 -1.12 -0.05 3.07
N TYR A 90 0.02 0.25 3.70
CA TYR A 90 1.34 0.25 3.07
C TYR A 90 1.92 -1.14 2.78
N ILE A 91 1.35 -2.20 3.36
CA ILE A 91 1.74 -3.58 3.03
C ILE A 91 1.30 -3.92 1.61
N MET A 92 0.13 -3.42 1.23
CA MET A 92 -0.56 -3.93 0.05
C MET A 92 0.15 -3.59 -1.26
N PRO A 93 0.67 -2.36 -1.51
CA PRO A 93 1.34 -2.05 -2.78
C PRO A 93 2.57 -2.94 -3.05
N PRO A 94 3.52 -3.12 -2.11
CA PRO A 94 4.66 -4.01 -2.34
C PRO A 94 4.28 -5.50 -2.28
N ALA A 95 3.28 -5.89 -1.48
CA ALA A 95 2.73 -7.26 -1.55
C ALA A 95 2.13 -7.54 -2.93
N PHE A 96 1.43 -6.58 -3.52
CA PHE A 96 0.93 -6.71 -4.89
C PHE A 96 2.10 -6.81 -5.89
N ALA A 97 3.08 -5.92 -5.81
CA ALA A 97 4.28 -5.95 -6.63
C ALA A 97 5.00 -7.31 -6.62
N SER A 98 5.03 -7.97 -5.46
CA SER A 98 5.69 -9.27 -5.28
C SER A 98 5.16 -10.40 -6.15
N THR A 99 3.92 -10.27 -6.68
CA THR A 99 3.29 -11.32 -7.50
C THR A 99 3.70 -11.30 -8.98
N PHE A 100 4.28 -10.20 -9.47
CA PHE A 100 4.64 -10.05 -10.87
C PHE A 100 5.98 -9.34 -11.12
N LEU A 101 6.66 -8.83 -10.08
CA LEU A 101 8.00 -8.25 -10.17
C LEU A 101 9.04 -9.18 -9.54
N ASN A 102 10.28 -9.00 -10.00
CA ASN A 102 11.44 -9.69 -9.45
C ASN A 102 11.73 -9.20 -8.02
N ARG A 103 12.32 -10.08 -7.20
CA ARG A 103 12.73 -9.81 -5.81
C ARG A 103 13.39 -8.45 -5.58
N ARG A 104 14.32 -8.03 -6.44
CA ARG A 104 15.01 -6.72 -6.32
C ARG A 104 14.06 -5.53 -6.41
N LYS A 105 13.11 -5.58 -7.35
CA LYS A 105 12.11 -4.51 -7.52
C LYS A 105 11.09 -4.51 -6.38
N THR A 106 10.70 -5.69 -5.90
CA THR A 106 9.83 -5.83 -4.72
C THR A 106 10.50 -5.27 -3.47
N LEU A 107 11.79 -5.57 -3.26
CA LEU A 107 12.57 -5.00 -2.15
C LEU A 107 12.62 -3.48 -2.22
N LEU A 108 12.90 -2.92 -3.40
CA LEU A 108 12.94 -1.47 -3.60
C LEU A 108 11.58 -0.85 -3.25
N LEU A 109 10.49 -1.42 -3.77
CA LEU A 109 9.14 -0.89 -3.54
C LEU A 109 8.68 -1.07 -2.09
N SER A 110 9.08 -2.13 -1.39
CA SER A 110 8.73 -2.32 0.02
C SER A 110 9.49 -1.35 0.92
N VAL A 111 10.78 -1.10 0.64
CA VAL A 111 11.57 -0.06 1.31
C VAL A 111 10.97 1.32 1.03
N LEU A 112 10.61 1.60 -0.23
CA LEU A 112 9.96 2.87 -0.60
C LEU A 112 8.62 3.06 0.12
N SER A 113 7.83 1.99 0.25
CA SER A 113 6.57 2.01 1.00
C SER A 113 6.79 2.32 2.49
N ALA A 114 7.74 1.63 3.13
CA ALA A 114 8.11 1.90 4.52
C ALA A 114 8.65 3.33 4.73
N LEU A 115 9.50 3.82 3.84
CA LEU A 115 10.00 5.20 3.87
C LEU A 115 8.88 6.22 3.67
N SER A 116 7.91 5.94 2.80
CA SER A 116 6.75 6.83 2.62
C SER A 116 5.87 6.90 3.87
N MET A 117 5.72 5.78 4.59
CA MET A 117 5.03 5.75 5.88
C MET A 117 5.78 6.59 6.93
N PHE A 118 7.10 6.43 7.05
CA PHE A 118 7.94 7.25 7.95
C PHE A 118 7.86 8.72 7.60
N PHE A 119 7.88 9.04 6.30
CA PHE A 119 7.75 10.40 5.82
C PHE A 119 6.42 11.02 6.24
N VAL A 120 5.30 10.28 6.16
CA VAL A 120 4.00 10.79 6.62
C VAL A 120 3.96 10.99 8.14
N TYR A 121 4.54 10.07 8.93
CA TYR A 121 4.65 10.26 10.38
C TYR A 121 5.45 11.51 10.74
N TRP A 122 6.60 11.70 10.09
CA TRP A 122 7.44 12.88 10.27
C TRP A 122 6.73 14.16 9.81
N LEU A 123 6.10 14.16 8.62
CA LEU A 123 5.37 15.29 8.07
C LEU A 123 4.24 15.75 9.01
N ARG A 124 3.50 14.80 9.58
CA ARG A 124 2.44 15.11 10.53
C ARG A 124 2.97 15.70 11.83
N SER A 125 4.07 15.16 12.36
CA SER A 125 4.71 15.73 13.55
C SER A 125 5.16 17.17 13.29
N TYR A 126 5.78 17.42 12.14
CA TYR A 126 6.23 18.75 11.75
C TYR A 126 5.07 19.75 11.58
N LEU A 127 3.99 19.35 10.90
CA LEU A 127 2.84 20.23 10.63
C LEU A 127 1.94 20.49 11.84
N LEU A 128 1.85 19.53 12.77
CA LEU A 128 0.96 19.62 13.94
C LEU A 128 1.72 19.97 15.22
N GLU A 129 3.03 20.22 15.12
CA GLU A 129 3.93 20.50 16.26
C GLU A 129 3.86 19.42 17.36
N LEU A 130 3.61 18.17 16.96
CA LEU A 130 3.50 17.04 17.88
C LEU A 130 4.87 16.42 18.12
N GLU A 131 5.29 16.35 19.37
CA GLU A 131 6.50 15.60 19.74
C GLU A 131 6.33 14.12 19.44
N ILE A 132 7.24 13.55 18.65
CA ILE A 132 7.25 12.11 18.40
C ILE A 132 7.96 11.43 19.57
N SER A 133 7.21 10.64 20.34
CA SER A 133 7.79 9.81 21.39
C SER A 133 8.75 8.76 20.80
N SER A 134 9.77 8.39 21.57
CA SER A 134 10.67 7.28 21.22
C SER A 134 9.91 5.97 20.97
N THR A 135 8.81 5.75 21.69
CA THR A 135 7.91 4.60 21.51
C THR A 135 7.22 4.61 20.15
N LEU A 136 6.80 5.77 19.64
CA LEU A 136 6.15 5.87 18.33
C LEU A 136 7.13 5.60 17.19
N TRP A 137 8.38 6.08 17.30
CA TRP A 137 9.44 5.73 16.35
C TRP A 137 9.78 4.24 16.36
N ALA A 138 9.87 3.62 17.55
CA ALA A 138 10.10 2.19 17.66
C ALA A 138 8.96 1.38 17.01
N MET A 139 7.71 1.79 17.24
CA MET A 139 6.53 1.18 16.61
C MET A 139 6.58 1.32 15.09
N ALA A 140 6.86 2.52 14.58
CA ALA A 140 6.97 2.77 13.15
C ALA A 140 8.07 1.89 12.53
N LEU A 141 9.27 1.84 13.13
CA LEU A 141 10.37 1.00 12.65
C LEU A 141 9.96 -0.48 12.55
N CYS A 142 9.29 -1.03 13.56
CA CYS A 142 8.75 -2.38 13.52
C CYS A 142 7.76 -2.58 12.37
N GLN A 143 6.84 -1.64 12.16
CA GLN A 143 5.88 -1.67 11.05
C GLN A 143 6.58 -1.61 9.68
N GLY A 144 7.58 -0.75 9.53
CA GLY A 144 8.37 -0.60 8.31
C GLY A 144 9.14 -1.87 7.97
N LEU A 145 9.81 -2.47 8.96
CA LEU A 145 10.48 -3.76 8.80
C LEU A 145 9.48 -4.87 8.45
N PHE A 146 8.30 -4.88 9.08
CA PHE A 146 7.24 -5.83 8.76
C PHE A 146 6.81 -5.73 7.30
N ILE A 147 6.58 -4.53 6.77
CA ILE A 147 6.23 -4.28 5.36
C ILE A 147 7.29 -4.88 4.43
N VAL A 148 8.58 -4.71 4.74
CA VAL A 148 9.68 -5.25 3.93
C VAL A 148 9.70 -6.77 3.97
N VAL A 149 9.67 -7.36 5.17
CA VAL A 149 9.76 -8.81 5.38
C VAL A 149 8.57 -9.53 4.74
N ILE A 150 7.34 -9.04 4.97
CA ILE A 150 6.13 -9.69 4.44
C ILE A 150 6.10 -9.64 2.90
N SER A 151 6.55 -8.54 2.30
CA SER A 151 6.57 -8.39 0.84
C SER A 151 7.58 -9.35 0.19
N LEU A 152 8.73 -9.56 0.81
CA LEU A 152 9.72 -10.54 0.34
C LEU A 152 9.25 -11.97 0.55
N PHE A 153 8.57 -12.25 1.66
CA PHE A 153 7.95 -13.54 1.92
C PHE A 153 6.93 -13.90 0.82
N ILE A 154 6.01 -12.98 0.50
CA ILE A 154 5.02 -13.19 -0.56
C ILE A 154 5.70 -13.34 -1.93
N ASN A 155 6.81 -12.63 -2.19
CA ASN A 155 7.58 -12.79 -3.42
C ASN A 155 8.14 -14.21 -3.56
N ASN A 156 8.79 -14.72 -2.50
CA ASN A 156 9.33 -16.08 -2.49
C ASN A 156 8.22 -17.13 -2.65
N MET A 157 7.07 -16.94 -2.01
CA MET A 157 5.91 -17.81 -2.21
C MET A 157 5.40 -17.79 -3.65
N SER A 158 5.32 -16.60 -4.25
CA SER A 158 4.89 -16.42 -5.64
C SER A 158 5.84 -17.11 -6.60
N GLU A 159 7.16 -17.00 -6.40
CA GLU A 159 8.15 -17.72 -7.19
C GLU A 159 8.04 -19.25 -7.01
N MET A 160 7.85 -19.72 -5.78
CA MET A 160 7.72 -21.15 -5.49
C MET A 160 6.47 -21.77 -6.14
N LEU A 161 5.35 -21.06 -6.13
CA LEU A 161 4.11 -21.49 -6.80
C LEU A 161 4.29 -21.64 -8.32
N VAL A 162 5.03 -20.72 -8.95
CA VAL A 162 5.35 -20.83 -10.37
C VAL A 162 6.24 -22.05 -10.64
N ARG A 163 7.27 -22.27 -9.82
CA ARG A 163 8.19 -23.41 -9.96
C ARG A 163 7.46 -24.76 -9.82
N MET A 164 6.59 -24.90 -8.82
CA MET A 164 5.79 -26.11 -8.60
C MET A 164 4.87 -26.43 -9.78
N ARG A 165 4.35 -25.39 -10.47
CA ARG A 165 3.53 -25.56 -11.67
C ARG A 165 4.35 -26.05 -12.87
N THR A 166 5.58 -25.58 -13.04
CA THR A 166 6.45 -25.92 -14.18
C THR A 166 7.15 -27.27 -14.07
N THR A 167 7.18 -27.88 -12.88
CA THR A 167 7.73 -29.21 -12.64
C THR A 167 6.73 -30.36 -12.88
N LYS A 168 5.54 -30.06 -13.40
CA LYS A 168 4.63 -31.06 -13.97
C LYS A 168 4.82 -31.15 -15.48
#